data_AF-A0A7S1M0Y9-F1
#
_entry.id   AF-A0A7S1M0Y9-F1
#
_cell.length_a   1.000
_cell.length_b   1.000
_cell.length_c   1.000
_cell.angle_alpha   90.00
_cell.angle_beta   90.00
_cell.angle_gamma   90.00
#
_symmetry.space_group_name_H-M   'P 1'
#
loop_
_entity.id
_entity.type
_entity.pdbx_description
1 polymer ?
#
loop_
_entity_poly.entity_id
_entity_poly.type
_entity_poly.pdbx_seq_one_letter_code
_entity_poly.pdbx_strand_id
1 'polypeptide(L)'
;MAAPLGLFAVLALSLVQAVRAVSFTRLGASQKPFAILEGRRPRKARYCLHFNHSWDDVTCEHLGWPRANRTRRIIDAFAYNGESEIFEARLRELSPVINGTAFVTTALNFKGVERTPPVPPTGQGVEHWLLEKEMFDDCVSSENQTMDRECACSVTKNSVADVVERFGLDDEDWVIFSDPDEIPNREVLRLLHECEVPAGPGYKKLVVHLDAQYHYYYDLRCHNDFSKWDFKNHKTPAAVKVKTMRSFGLRVLQAARPPACVRIGTYNSCTRWLRNRTMYLPCAAWHLTSFGGVEVLKNKLRDNVDYNGHFDRTVYENCTVGHPWRSLADEPNVSYPEIPHSVHDDPERFASFYKSSA
;
A
#
# COMPACT_ATOMS: atom_id res chain seq x y z
N MET A 1 53.06 58.98 -13.71
CA MET A 1 53.03 59.99 -12.61
C MET A 1 52.11 59.45 -11.52
N ALA A 2 52.41 59.74 -10.25
CA ALA A 2 51.89 58.98 -9.11
C ALA A 2 50.59 59.56 -8.50
N ALA A 3 49.86 58.71 -7.75
CA ALA A 3 48.83 59.13 -6.81
C ALA A 3 49.46 59.73 -5.52
N PRO A 4 48.69 60.51 -4.74
CA PRO A 4 48.20 60.03 -3.44
C PRO A 4 46.68 60.23 -3.29
N LEU A 5 45.90 59.34 -2.68
CA LEU A 5 45.77 59.07 -1.24
C LEU A 5 45.33 60.28 -0.40
N GLY A 6 44.05 60.25 0.01
CA GLY A 6 43.45 61.15 1.00
C GLY A 6 42.57 60.34 1.95
N LEU A 7 43.07 60.06 3.15
CA LEU A 7 42.44 59.22 4.17
C LEU A 7 41.72 60.13 5.19
N PHE A 8 40.45 59.89 5.49
CA PHE A 8 39.84 60.38 6.74
C PHE A 8 38.85 59.35 7.30
N ALA A 9 39.18 58.85 8.48
CA ALA A 9 38.31 58.03 9.30
C ALA A 9 37.85 58.86 10.50
N VAL A 10 36.57 58.77 10.85
CA VAL A 10 36.05 59.24 12.15
C VAL A 10 35.22 58.11 12.76
N LEU A 11 35.71 57.62 13.90
CA LEU A 11 34.99 56.70 14.79
C LEU A 11 34.00 57.49 15.66
N ALA A 12 32.79 56.96 15.82
CA ALA A 12 31.93 57.27 16.95
C ALA A 12 31.21 55.99 17.40
N LEU A 13 31.39 55.62 18.67
CA LEU A 13 30.82 54.40 19.26
C LEU A 13 29.41 54.65 19.82
N SER A 14 28.57 53.63 19.68
CA SER A 14 27.61 53.14 20.69
C SER A 14 26.60 54.11 21.33
N LEU A 15 25.31 53.83 21.11
CA LEU A 15 24.44 53.49 22.25
C LEU A 15 23.33 52.51 21.87
N VAL A 16 23.10 51.52 22.72
CA VAL A 16 21.99 50.57 22.64
C VAL A 16 20.85 51.08 23.52
N GLN A 17 19.63 51.16 22.99
CA GLN A 17 18.40 50.97 23.77
C GLN A 17 17.26 50.52 22.86
N ALA A 18 16.26 49.85 23.45
CA ALA A 18 15.42 48.90 22.73
C ALA A 18 13.92 49.12 22.94
N VAL A 19 13.14 48.38 22.13
CA VAL A 19 11.71 48.04 22.29
C VAL A 19 10.71 49.20 22.04
N ARG A 20 9.97 49.13 20.93
CA ARG A 20 8.57 48.63 20.94
C ARG A 20 7.96 48.39 19.55
N ALA A 21 7.13 47.37 19.53
CA ALA A 21 6.49 46.72 18.40
C ALA A 21 5.71 47.65 17.44
N VAL A 22 5.75 47.30 16.15
CA VAL A 22 4.66 47.55 15.19
C VAL A 22 4.16 46.19 14.70
N SER A 23 2.86 45.96 14.85
CA SER A 23 2.22 44.66 14.64
C SER A 23 2.14 44.26 13.17
N PHE A 24 2.74 43.13 12.80
CA PHE A 24 2.38 42.41 11.58
C PHE A 24 1.30 41.36 11.91
N THR A 25 0.05 41.81 11.93
CA THR A 25 -1.12 40.92 11.96
C THR A 25 -1.70 40.75 10.56
N ARG A 26 -1.25 39.72 9.84
CA ARG A 26 -2.10 38.98 8.90
C ARG A 26 -1.82 37.49 9.03
N LEU A 27 -2.90 36.73 9.19
CA LEU A 27 -2.89 35.30 9.40
C LEU A 27 -2.45 34.59 8.12
N GLY A 28 -1.20 34.14 8.08
CA GLY A 28 -0.80 32.99 7.30
C GLY A 28 -0.67 31.81 8.25
N ALA A 29 -1.58 30.85 8.19
CA ALA A 29 -1.38 29.58 8.88
C ALA A 29 -0.16 28.91 8.25
N SER A 30 0.94 28.83 8.99
CA SER A 30 2.13 28.08 8.58
C SER A 30 1.74 26.60 8.53
N GLN A 31 1.33 26.14 7.34
CA GLN A 31 1.23 24.71 7.05
C GLN A 31 2.61 24.12 7.32
N LYS A 32 2.70 23.26 8.33
CA LYS A 32 3.93 22.51 8.59
C LYS A 32 4.22 21.65 7.35
N PRO A 33 5.48 21.58 6.89
CA PRO A 33 5.82 20.78 5.71
C PRO A 33 5.39 19.33 5.89
N PHE A 34 4.95 18.71 4.80
CA PHE A 34 4.42 17.35 4.81
C PHE A 34 5.47 16.37 5.35
N ALA A 35 5.17 15.70 6.46
CA ALA A 35 6.16 14.94 7.20
C ALA A 35 6.41 13.55 6.59
N ILE A 36 7.24 13.47 5.54
CA ILE A 36 7.72 12.19 4.99
C ILE A 36 8.53 11.45 6.06
N LEU A 37 8.10 10.24 6.41
CA LEU A 37 8.72 9.48 7.51
C LEU A 37 9.86 8.58 7.02
N GLU A 38 11.08 9.03 7.28
CA GLU A 38 12.31 8.28 7.04
C GLU A 38 12.55 7.20 8.12
N GLY A 39 12.46 5.92 7.74
CA GLY A 39 13.07 4.82 8.51
C GLY A 39 12.08 3.86 9.17
N ARG A 40 11.77 4.05 10.46
CA ARG A 40 10.83 3.18 11.19
C ARG A 40 9.40 3.70 11.06
N ARG A 41 8.45 2.80 10.76
CA ARG A 41 7.01 3.09 10.74
C ARG A 41 6.57 3.82 12.03
N PRO A 42 5.75 4.87 11.95
CA PRO A 42 5.23 5.56 13.14
C PRO A 42 4.43 4.59 14.02
N ARG A 43 4.57 4.68 15.35
CA ARG A 43 4.03 3.69 16.29
C ARG A 43 2.50 3.73 16.49
N LYS A 44 1.74 4.61 15.81
CA LYS A 44 0.28 4.72 15.96
C LYS A 44 -0.40 5.24 14.69
N ALA A 45 -1.57 4.67 14.36
CA ALA A 45 -2.51 5.16 13.34
C ALA A 45 -3.09 6.57 13.63
N ARG A 46 -2.82 7.14 14.82
CA ARG A 46 -3.26 8.50 15.21
C ARG A 46 -2.69 9.64 14.35
N TYR A 47 -1.78 9.38 13.41
CA TYR A 47 -1.24 10.42 12.54
C TYR A 47 -2.26 10.94 11.51
N CYS A 48 -3.14 10.10 10.95
CA CYS A 48 -4.14 10.58 9.99
C CYS A 48 -5.23 11.42 10.66
N LEU A 49 -5.67 11.00 11.85
CA LEU A 49 -6.74 11.66 12.61
C LEU A 49 -6.36 13.03 13.19
N HIS A 50 -5.08 13.31 13.44
CA HIS A 50 -4.67 14.55 14.11
C HIS A 50 -4.37 15.73 13.17
N PHE A 51 -4.34 15.52 11.85
CA PHE A 51 -3.78 16.51 10.92
C PHE A 51 -4.68 16.89 9.74
N ASN A 52 -5.84 16.27 9.55
CA ASN A 52 -6.74 16.53 8.41
C ASN A 52 -5.98 16.49 7.06
N HIS A 53 -5.17 15.45 6.86
CA HIS A 53 -4.37 15.28 5.66
C HIS A 53 -5.22 14.71 4.51
N SER A 54 -5.56 15.57 3.54
CA SER A 54 -5.90 15.17 2.17
C SER A 54 -4.65 15.19 1.29
N TRP A 55 -4.65 14.40 0.21
CA TRP A 55 -3.58 14.33 -0.79
C TRP A 55 -3.89 15.14 -2.05
N ASP A 56 -5.14 15.59 -2.23
CA ASP A 56 -5.64 16.25 -3.43
C ASP A 56 -4.78 17.46 -3.85
N ASP A 57 -4.55 18.40 -2.91
CA ASP A 57 -3.75 19.62 -3.12
C ASP A 57 -2.22 19.40 -2.98
N VAL A 58 -1.77 18.18 -2.68
CA VAL A 58 -0.34 17.90 -2.52
C VAL A 58 0.34 17.90 -3.89
N THR A 59 1.52 18.52 -3.96
CA THR A 59 2.37 18.59 -5.16
C THR A 59 3.79 18.15 -4.84
N CYS A 60 4.61 17.95 -5.87
CA CYS A 60 6.02 17.60 -5.71
C CYS A 60 6.78 18.63 -4.83
N GLU A 61 6.50 19.92 -5.00
CA GLU A 61 7.13 21.01 -4.25
C GLU A 61 6.82 20.94 -2.74
N HIS A 62 5.58 20.60 -2.37
CA HIS A 62 5.17 20.40 -0.97
C HIS A 62 5.94 19.26 -0.29
N LEU A 63 6.39 18.27 -1.07
CA LEU A 63 7.16 17.10 -0.64
C LEU A 63 8.69 17.30 -0.78
N GLY A 64 9.13 18.43 -1.35
CA GLY A 64 10.53 18.67 -1.71
C GLY A 64 11.05 17.74 -2.82
N TRP A 65 10.16 17.15 -3.61
CA TRP A 65 10.50 16.27 -4.74
C TRP A 65 10.59 17.11 -6.02
N PRO A 66 11.57 16.85 -6.92
CA PRO A 66 11.55 17.42 -8.26
C PRO A 66 10.31 16.95 -9.05
N ARG A 67 9.90 17.71 -10.07
CA ARG A 67 8.91 17.22 -11.04
C ARG A 67 9.54 16.18 -11.96
N ALA A 68 8.74 15.19 -12.36
CA ALA A 68 9.13 14.17 -13.31
C ALA A 68 9.41 14.78 -14.69
N ASN A 69 10.45 14.28 -15.37
CA ASN A 69 10.79 14.71 -16.72
C ASN A 69 9.95 14.04 -17.82
N ARG A 70 9.19 13.00 -17.46
CA ARG A 70 8.21 12.29 -18.30
C ARG A 70 7.09 11.75 -17.42
N THR A 71 5.90 11.57 -17.99
CA THR A 71 4.88 10.72 -17.38
C THR A 71 5.41 9.29 -17.29
N ARG A 72 5.22 8.66 -16.13
CA ARG A 72 5.59 7.25 -15.88
C ARG A 72 4.41 6.35 -16.19
N ARG A 73 4.64 5.07 -16.40
CA ARG A 73 3.55 4.09 -16.31
C ARG A 73 3.43 3.56 -14.90
N ILE A 74 2.21 3.23 -14.50
CA ILE A 74 1.89 2.57 -13.22
C ILE A 74 1.06 1.33 -13.54
N ILE A 75 1.53 0.15 -13.15
CA ILE A 75 0.73 -1.08 -13.16
C ILE A 75 0.34 -1.43 -11.72
N ASP A 76 -0.96 -1.63 -11.51
CA ASP A 76 -1.49 -2.14 -10.26
C ASP A 76 -1.41 -3.67 -10.22
N ALA A 77 -0.91 -4.25 -9.13
CA ALA A 77 -0.51 -5.65 -9.11
C ALA A 77 -0.82 -6.35 -7.78
N PHE A 78 -1.41 -7.56 -7.84
CA PHE A 78 -1.79 -8.33 -6.65
C PHE A 78 -1.99 -9.82 -6.95
N ALA A 79 -2.09 -10.63 -5.89
CA ALA A 79 -2.58 -12.00 -5.98
C ALA A 79 -4.10 -12.00 -5.71
N TYR A 80 -4.89 -12.53 -6.64
CA TYR A 80 -6.36 -12.49 -6.58
C TYR A 80 -6.93 -13.80 -6.03
N ASN A 81 -7.86 -13.70 -5.08
CA ASN A 81 -8.42 -14.85 -4.37
C ASN A 81 -9.95 -14.99 -4.51
N GLY A 82 -10.55 -14.27 -5.46
CA GLY A 82 -12.00 -14.29 -5.72
C GLY A 82 -12.77 -13.12 -5.13
N GLU A 83 -12.10 -12.10 -4.60
CA GLU A 83 -12.72 -10.89 -4.07
C GLU A 83 -13.26 -9.94 -5.17
N SER A 84 -14.23 -10.40 -5.97
CA SER A 84 -14.74 -9.68 -7.17
C SER A 84 -15.23 -8.25 -6.87
N GLU A 85 -15.95 -8.06 -5.76
CA GLU A 85 -16.46 -6.74 -5.34
C GLU A 85 -15.31 -5.78 -4.96
N ILE A 86 -14.26 -6.29 -4.31
CA ILE A 86 -13.04 -5.54 -3.99
C ILE A 86 -12.28 -5.19 -5.28
N PHE A 87 -12.16 -6.14 -6.21
CA PHE A 87 -11.54 -5.91 -7.52
C PHE A 87 -12.27 -4.81 -8.30
N GLU A 88 -13.60 -4.82 -8.33
CA GLU A 88 -14.38 -3.77 -9.00
C GLU A 88 -14.19 -2.40 -8.33
N ALA A 89 -14.28 -2.33 -6.99
CA ALA A 89 -14.03 -1.09 -6.25
C ALA A 89 -12.62 -0.54 -6.53
N ARG A 90 -11.62 -1.42 -6.58
CA ARG A 90 -10.22 -1.11 -6.91
C ARG A 90 -10.05 -0.60 -8.34
N LEU A 91 -10.68 -1.23 -9.34
CA LEU A 91 -10.65 -0.71 -10.70
C LEU A 91 -11.33 0.65 -10.82
N ARG A 92 -12.48 0.86 -10.19
CA ARG A 92 -13.18 2.15 -10.21
C ARG A 92 -12.34 3.28 -9.60
N GLU A 93 -11.59 2.98 -8.53
CA GLU A 93 -10.70 3.93 -7.85
C GLU A 93 -9.43 4.22 -8.66
N LEU A 94 -8.77 3.18 -9.19
CA LEU A 94 -7.41 3.30 -9.73
C LEU A 94 -7.34 3.46 -11.26
N SER A 95 -8.33 2.98 -12.02
CA SER A 95 -8.29 3.02 -13.50
C SER A 95 -8.04 4.40 -14.14
N PRO A 96 -8.42 5.55 -13.54
CA PRO A 96 -8.06 6.86 -14.10
C PRO A 96 -6.56 7.20 -13.99
N VAL A 97 -5.82 6.53 -13.09
CA VAL A 97 -4.42 6.86 -12.73
C VAL A 97 -3.43 5.70 -12.93
N ILE A 98 -3.87 4.54 -13.44
CA ILE A 98 -3.01 3.40 -13.79
C ILE A 98 -3.09 3.08 -15.28
N ASN A 99 -2.08 2.37 -15.79
CA ASN A 99 -2.00 1.95 -17.19
C ASN A 99 -2.45 0.50 -17.42
N GLY A 100 -2.71 -0.23 -16.34
CA GLY A 100 -3.21 -1.59 -16.37
C GLY A 100 -3.15 -2.28 -15.01
N THR A 101 -3.77 -3.45 -14.94
CA THR A 101 -3.85 -4.30 -13.74
C THR A 101 -3.30 -5.69 -14.05
N ALA A 102 -2.39 -6.18 -13.22
CA ALA A 102 -1.69 -7.46 -13.38
C ALA A 102 -1.95 -8.35 -12.16
N PHE A 103 -2.56 -9.53 -12.35
CA PHE A 103 -2.78 -10.43 -11.22
C PHE A 103 -2.63 -11.91 -11.55
N VAL A 104 -2.46 -12.71 -10.50
CA VAL A 104 -2.48 -14.16 -10.59
C VAL A 104 -3.62 -14.77 -9.79
N THR A 105 -4.10 -15.94 -10.22
CA THR A 105 -4.92 -16.86 -9.42
C THR A 105 -4.16 -18.16 -9.23
N THR A 106 -4.59 -19.03 -8.30
CA THR A 106 -3.86 -20.29 -8.01
C THR A 106 -4.79 -21.50 -7.95
N ALA A 107 -4.35 -22.61 -8.54
CA ALA A 107 -5.02 -23.91 -8.46
C ALA A 107 -4.93 -24.55 -7.06
N LEU A 108 -3.93 -24.15 -6.26
CA LEU A 108 -3.76 -24.56 -4.85
C LEU A 108 -3.98 -23.39 -3.90
N ASN A 109 -4.50 -23.64 -2.69
CA ASN A 109 -4.32 -22.70 -1.57
C ASN A 109 -2.94 -22.90 -0.91
N PHE A 110 -2.54 -22.02 0.02
CA PHE A 110 -1.23 -22.09 0.68
C PHE A 110 -1.01 -23.34 1.57
N LYS A 111 -2.02 -24.23 1.71
CA LYS A 111 -1.88 -25.53 2.38
C LYS A 111 -1.62 -26.67 1.39
N GLY A 112 -1.51 -26.38 0.09
CA GLY A 112 -1.36 -27.37 -0.98
C GLY A 112 -2.64 -28.10 -1.36
N VAL A 113 -3.81 -27.60 -0.94
CA VAL A 113 -5.11 -28.21 -1.28
C VAL A 113 -5.60 -27.64 -2.61
N GLU A 114 -5.90 -28.52 -3.57
CA GLU A 114 -6.54 -28.14 -4.83
C GLU A 114 -7.88 -27.43 -4.58
N ARG A 115 -8.13 -26.40 -5.37
CA ARG A 115 -9.36 -25.60 -5.33
C ARG A 115 -9.78 -25.21 -6.73
N THR A 116 -11.07 -24.99 -6.94
CA THR A 116 -11.55 -24.28 -8.12
C THR A 116 -10.97 -22.87 -8.11
N PRO A 117 -10.17 -22.45 -9.10
CA PRO A 117 -9.69 -21.08 -9.18
C PRO A 117 -10.87 -20.12 -9.33
N PRO A 118 -10.82 -18.91 -8.74
CA PRO A 118 -11.85 -17.91 -8.99
C PRO A 118 -11.83 -17.52 -10.47
N VAL A 119 -13.01 -17.26 -11.05
CA VAL A 119 -13.11 -16.72 -12.41
C VAL A 119 -12.42 -15.35 -12.42
N PRO A 120 -11.39 -15.14 -13.26
CA PRO A 120 -10.68 -13.87 -13.32
C PRO A 120 -11.60 -12.80 -13.94
N PRO A 121 -11.68 -11.60 -13.36
CA PRO A 121 -12.25 -10.45 -14.06
C PRO A 121 -11.48 -10.18 -15.36
N THR A 122 -12.21 -9.80 -16.41
CA THR A 122 -11.64 -9.51 -17.74
C THR A 122 -11.98 -8.09 -18.18
N GLY A 123 -11.07 -7.42 -18.87
CA GLY A 123 -11.28 -6.07 -19.38
C GLY A 123 -10.06 -5.55 -20.14
N GLN A 124 -10.21 -4.38 -20.77
CA GLN A 124 -9.06 -3.71 -21.42
C GLN A 124 -8.02 -3.31 -20.37
N GLY A 125 -6.75 -3.62 -20.62
CA GLY A 125 -5.65 -3.32 -19.69
C GLY A 125 -5.57 -4.24 -18.47
N VAL A 126 -6.34 -5.34 -18.45
CA VAL A 126 -6.29 -6.35 -17.39
C VAL A 126 -5.56 -7.59 -17.90
N GLU A 127 -4.45 -7.94 -17.26
CA GLU A 127 -3.64 -9.13 -17.55
C GLU A 127 -3.70 -10.11 -16.37
N HIS A 128 -3.79 -11.40 -16.70
CA HIS A 128 -3.99 -12.48 -15.74
C HIS A 128 -3.11 -13.70 -16.03
N TRP A 129 -2.78 -14.46 -14.99
CA TRP A 129 -2.27 -15.82 -15.11
C TRP A 129 -2.80 -16.74 -14.00
N LEU A 130 -3.30 -17.92 -14.37
CA LEU A 130 -3.55 -19.02 -13.45
C LEU A 130 -2.24 -19.78 -13.20
N LEU A 131 -1.80 -19.80 -11.94
CA LEU A 131 -0.69 -20.65 -11.49
C LEU A 131 -1.24 -22.06 -11.23
N GLU A 132 -0.87 -22.98 -12.12
CA GLU A 132 -1.19 -24.40 -12.01
C GLU A 132 -0.43 -25.05 -10.84
N LYS A 133 -0.86 -26.23 -10.41
CA LYS A 133 -0.36 -26.88 -9.19
C LYS A 133 1.13 -27.24 -9.27
N GLU A 134 1.61 -27.58 -10.46
CA GLU A 134 2.99 -27.99 -10.74
C GLU A 134 3.98 -26.84 -10.44
N MET A 135 3.52 -25.58 -10.45
CA MET A 135 4.34 -24.43 -10.04
C MET A 135 4.70 -24.41 -8.54
N PHE A 136 4.07 -25.29 -7.75
CA PHE A 136 4.26 -25.41 -6.31
C PHE A 136 4.96 -26.71 -5.90
N ASP A 137 5.41 -27.54 -6.85
CA ASP A 137 6.06 -28.83 -6.57
C ASP A 137 7.33 -28.64 -5.70
N ASP A 138 8.15 -27.64 -6.03
CA ASP A 138 9.34 -27.23 -5.25
C ASP A 138 9.02 -26.75 -3.82
N CYS A 139 7.75 -26.47 -3.52
CA CYS A 139 7.29 -26.10 -2.18
C CYS A 139 6.76 -27.27 -1.35
N VAL A 140 6.69 -28.49 -1.90
CA VAL A 140 6.30 -29.70 -1.16
C VAL A 140 7.52 -30.32 -0.48
N SER A 141 7.48 -30.43 0.85
CA SER A 141 8.54 -31.10 1.60
C SER A 141 8.58 -32.59 1.28
N SER A 142 9.72 -33.08 0.82
CA SER A 142 9.95 -34.49 0.48
C SER A 142 9.77 -35.43 1.68
N GLU A 143 10.08 -34.96 2.90
CA GLU A 143 10.06 -35.78 4.12
C GLU A 143 8.65 -36.12 4.63
N ASN A 144 7.68 -35.20 4.45
CA ASN A 144 6.35 -35.33 5.04
C ASN A 144 5.19 -35.00 4.08
N GLN A 145 5.49 -34.70 2.81
CA GLN A 145 4.52 -34.35 1.77
C GLN A 145 3.61 -33.16 2.14
N THR A 146 4.10 -32.25 2.99
CA THR A 146 3.39 -31.01 3.35
C THR A 146 3.92 -29.82 2.56
N MET A 147 3.00 -28.93 2.17
CA MET A 147 3.30 -27.67 1.49
C MET A 147 3.93 -26.65 2.46
N ASP A 148 5.11 -26.12 2.14
CA ASP A 148 5.65 -24.93 2.79
C ASP A 148 4.81 -23.71 2.36
N ARG A 149 4.13 -23.12 3.34
CA ARG A 149 3.23 -21.97 3.15
C ARG A 149 3.98 -20.70 2.75
N GLU A 150 5.18 -20.46 3.28
CA GLU A 150 5.99 -19.29 2.92
C GLU A 150 6.59 -19.48 1.52
N CYS A 151 6.88 -20.72 1.13
CA CYS A 151 7.19 -21.07 -0.25
C CYS A 151 6.02 -20.78 -1.19
N ALA A 152 4.84 -21.37 -0.96
CA ALA A 152 3.66 -21.16 -1.81
C ALA A 152 3.23 -19.68 -1.88
N CYS A 153 3.32 -18.94 -0.77
CA CYS A 153 3.09 -17.49 -0.74
C CYS A 153 4.12 -16.73 -1.59
N SER A 154 5.38 -17.15 -1.59
CA SER A 154 6.45 -16.54 -2.38
C SER A 154 6.34 -16.85 -3.88
N VAL A 155 5.99 -18.08 -4.27
CA VAL A 155 5.63 -18.46 -5.66
C VAL A 155 4.56 -17.51 -6.16
N THR A 156 3.41 -17.50 -5.47
CA THR A 156 2.23 -16.73 -5.85
C THR A 156 2.55 -15.25 -6.02
N LYS A 157 3.26 -14.65 -5.05
CA LYS A 157 3.52 -13.20 -5.05
C LYS A 157 4.63 -12.78 -6.00
N ASN A 158 5.61 -13.63 -6.29
CA ASN A 158 6.65 -13.32 -7.29
C ASN A 158 6.13 -13.51 -8.72
N SER A 159 5.30 -14.52 -9.00
CA SER A 159 4.73 -14.75 -10.33
C SER A 159 3.79 -13.66 -10.83
N VAL A 160 3.29 -12.78 -9.94
CA VAL A 160 2.62 -11.54 -10.36
C VAL A 160 3.56 -10.66 -11.22
N ALA A 161 4.86 -10.66 -10.96
CA ALA A 161 5.81 -9.91 -11.78
C ALA A 161 5.89 -10.44 -13.23
N ASP A 162 5.70 -11.75 -13.45
CA ASP A 162 5.68 -12.37 -14.77
C ASP A 162 4.48 -11.87 -15.61
N VAL A 163 3.40 -11.43 -14.94
CA VAL A 163 2.24 -10.78 -15.55
C VAL A 163 2.50 -9.29 -15.79
N VAL A 164 3.16 -8.60 -14.86
CA VAL A 164 3.56 -7.18 -14.99
C VAL A 164 4.50 -6.95 -16.18
N GLU A 165 5.44 -7.87 -16.44
CA GLU A 165 6.38 -7.75 -17.58
C GLU A 165 5.68 -7.74 -18.95
N ARG A 166 4.46 -8.31 -19.07
CA ARG A 166 3.67 -8.31 -20.31
C ARG A 166 3.27 -6.91 -20.79
N PHE A 167 3.21 -5.94 -19.88
CA PHE A 167 2.95 -4.53 -20.21
C PHE A 167 4.16 -3.82 -20.85
N GLY A 168 5.32 -4.48 -20.98
CA GLY A 168 6.51 -3.93 -21.62
C GLY A 168 7.00 -2.65 -20.95
N LEU A 169 7.19 -2.70 -19.62
CA LEU A 169 7.51 -1.53 -18.81
C LEU A 169 8.98 -1.12 -18.84
N ASP A 170 9.24 0.19 -18.75
CA ASP A 170 10.59 0.72 -18.55
C ASP A 170 11.05 0.51 -17.12
N ASP A 171 12.36 0.41 -16.91
CA ASP A 171 12.99 0.30 -15.57
C ASP A 171 12.53 1.38 -14.57
N GLU A 172 12.19 2.58 -15.08
CA GLU A 172 11.77 3.75 -14.30
C GLU A 172 10.26 3.93 -14.16
N ASP A 173 9.46 3.04 -14.76
CA ASP A 173 8.02 2.95 -14.50
C ASP A 173 7.76 2.31 -13.12
N TRP A 174 6.51 2.37 -12.64
CA TRP A 174 6.10 1.90 -11.33
C TRP A 174 5.24 0.64 -11.38
N VAL A 175 5.39 -0.18 -10.35
CA VAL A 175 4.49 -1.27 -9.99
C VAL A 175 3.96 -0.97 -8.59
N ILE A 176 2.66 -1.03 -8.40
CA ILE A 176 2.03 -1.01 -7.07
C ILE A 176 1.71 -2.45 -6.71
N PHE A 177 2.28 -2.96 -5.62
CA PHE A 177 2.06 -4.33 -5.21
C PHE A 177 1.42 -4.42 -3.83
N SER A 178 0.27 -5.07 -3.73
CA SER A 178 -0.51 -5.17 -2.50
C SER A 178 -1.33 -6.47 -2.42
N ASP A 179 -2.04 -6.67 -1.31
CA ASP A 179 -3.18 -7.61 -1.27
C ASP A 179 -4.42 -6.88 -1.86
N PRO A 180 -5.45 -7.56 -2.44
CA PRO A 180 -6.51 -6.89 -3.20
C PRO A 180 -7.29 -5.83 -2.41
N ASP A 181 -7.51 -6.11 -1.13
CA ASP A 181 -8.19 -5.28 -0.12
C ASP A 181 -7.38 -4.08 0.38
N GLU A 182 -6.12 -3.97 -0.03
CA GLU A 182 -5.24 -2.83 0.27
C GLU A 182 -5.26 -1.85 -0.92
N ILE A 183 -6.27 -0.98 -1.04
CA ILE A 183 -6.45 -0.10 -2.20
C ILE A 183 -5.65 1.21 -2.02
N PRO A 184 -4.68 1.55 -2.89
CA PRO A 184 -3.98 2.84 -2.87
C PRO A 184 -4.93 4.05 -2.97
N ASN A 185 -4.55 5.18 -2.38
CA ASN A 185 -5.20 6.46 -2.68
C ASN A 185 -4.74 6.97 -4.06
N ARG A 186 -5.66 7.27 -4.97
CA ARG A 186 -5.33 7.68 -6.35
C ARG A 186 -4.50 8.95 -6.46
N GLU A 187 -4.65 9.91 -5.53
CA GLU A 187 -3.90 11.18 -5.54
C GLU A 187 -2.43 10.96 -5.18
N VAL A 188 -2.14 9.92 -4.41
CA VAL A 188 -0.77 9.47 -4.18
C VAL A 188 -0.19 8.81 -5.43
N LEU A 189 -1.00 8.08 -6.21
CA LEU A 189 -0.55 7.54 -7.50
C LEU A 189 -0.34 8.65 -8.56
N ARG A 190 -1.17 9.71 -8.55
CA ARG A 190 -0.96 10.94 -9.34
C ARG A 190 0.44 11.53 -9.07
N LEU A 191 0.88 11.59 -7.81
CA LEU A 191 2.23 12.03 -7.46
C LEU A 191 3.35 11.11 -7.99
N LEU A 192 3.10 9.81 -8.19
CA LEU A 192 4.08 8.90 -8.80
C LEU A 192 4.28 9.16 -10.30
N HIS A 193 3.26 9.72 -10.98
CA HIS A 193 3.36 10.24 -12.35
C HIS A 193 4.09 11.57 -12.40
N GLU A 194 3.71 12.51 -11.53
CA GLU A 194 4.13 13.91 -11.59
C GLU A 194 5.53 14.18 -11.00
N CYS A 195 6.02 13.33 -10.09
CA CYS A 195 7.20 13.62 -9.28
C CYS A 195 8.36 12.63 -9.46
N GLU A 196 9.58 13.14 -9.31
CA GLU A 196 10.80 12.36 -9.07
C GLU A 196 10.86 11.92 -7.60
N VAL A 197 10.05 10.91 -7.27
CA VAL A 197 10.06 10.28 -5.94
C VAL A 197 11.45 9.66 -5.69
N PRO A 198 12.16 10.02 -4.59
CA PRO A 198 13.53 9.56 -4.35
C PRO A 198 13.57 8.13 -3.78
N ALA A 199 13.02 7.18 -4.55
CA ALA A 199 12.97 5.75 -4.25
C ALA A 199 13.19 4.92 -5.53
N GLY A 200 14.12 3.97 -5.44
CA GLY A 200 14.56 3.14 -6.56
C GLY A 200 16.08 2.93 -6.54
N PRO A 201 16.66 2.25 -7.53
CA PRO A 201 18.10 2.05 -7.62
C PRO A 201 18.83 3.40 -7.73
N GLY A 202 19.95 3.55 -7.03
CA GLY A 202 20.63 4.84 -6.84
C GLY A 202 20.16 5.63 -5.61
N TYR A 203 18.93 5.40 -5.10
CA TYR A 203 18.45 6.05 -3.88
C TYR A 203 18.68 5.24 -2.60
N LYS A 204 18.74 5.97 -1.48
CA LYS A 204 18.71 5.41 -0.12
C LYS A 204 17.45 4.57 0.12
N LYS A 205 16.34 4.90 -0.55
CA LYS A 205 15.06 4.17 -0.50
C LYS A 205 14.88 3.35 -1.78
N LEU A 206 14.25 2.18 -1.66
CA LEU A 206 13.94 1.26 -2.75
C LEU A 206 12.43 1.05 -2.93
N VAL A 207 11.68 1.21 -1.85
CA VAL A 207 10.23 0.97 -1.76
C VAL A 207 9.56 2.16 -1.10
N VAL A 208 8.39 2.55 -1.60
CA VAL A 208 7.48 3.49 -0.96
C VAL A 208 6.27 2.70 -0.46
N HIS A 209 6.11 2.56 0.85
CA HIS A 209 4.90 1.98 1.45
C HIS A 209 3.83 3.06 1.60
N LEU A 210 2.63 2.74 1.13
CA LEU A 210 1.45 3.59 1.22
C LEU A 210 0.69 3.20 2.49
N ASP A 211 1.00 3.84 3.62
CA ASP A 211 0.40 3.48 4.91
C ASP A 211 -1.11 3.80 4.91
N ALA A 212 -1.93 2.79 5.21
CA ALA A 212 -3.38 2.94 5.14
C ALA A 212 -3.90 4.01 6.12
N GLN A 213 -4.84 4.85 5.64
CA GLN A 213 -5.50 5.88 6.43
C GLN A 213 -6.50 5.28 7.41
N TYR A 214 -7.27 4.30 6.92
CA TYR A 214 -8.35 3.64 7.65
C TYR A 214 -8.43 2.15 7.30
N HIS A 215 -8.93 1.37 8.25
CA HIS A 215 -9.36 0.00 8.02
C HIS A 215 -10.89 -0.03 8.14
N TYR A 216 -11.60 -0.35 7.06
CA TYR A 216 -13.03 -0.64 7.13
C TYR A 216 -13.21 -2.10 7.51
N TYR A 217 -13.53 -2.33 8.78
CA TYR A 217 -13.87 -3.66 9.29
C TYR A 217 -15.36 -3.95 9.10
N TYR A 218 -15.67 -4.96 8.29
CA TYR A 218 -17.00 -5.56 8.28
C TYR A 218 -17.08 -6.58 9.43
N ASP A 219 -17.71 -6.19 10.56
CA ASP A 219 -17.78 -7.02 11.76
C ASP A 219 -18.73 -8.22 11.57
N LEU A 220 -18.14 -9.39 11.41
CA LEU A 220 -18.82 -10.68 11.28
C LEU A 220 -18.77 -11.52 12.56
N ARG A 221 -18.47 -10.90 13.72
CA ARG A 221 -18.41 -11.48 15.08
C ARG A 221 -17.58 -12.74 15.31
N CYS A 222 -17.06 -13.39 14.27
CA CYS A 222 -16.04 -14.42 14.33
C CYS A 222 -14.66 -13.80 14.57
N HIS A 223 -14.59 -12.91 15.56
CA HIS A 223 -13.39 -12.18 15.94
C HIS A 223 -12.31 -13.20 16.31
N ASN A 224 -11.39 -13.40 15.37
CA ASN A 224 -10.20 -14.18 15.61
C ASN A 224 -9.20 -13.21 16.25
N ASP A 225 -9.01 -13.30 17.56
CA ASP A 225 -8.05 -12.49 18.34
C ASP A 225 -6.61 -12.59 17.79
N PHE A 226 -6.34 -13.61 16.95
CA PHE A 226 -5.07 -13.84 16.27
C PHE A 226 -5.01 -13.30 14.84
N SER A 227 -6.06 -12.62 14.35
CA SER A 227 -6.03 -12.02 13.02
C SER A 227 -4.95 -10.93 12.99
N LYS A 228 -3.96 -11.08 12.11
CA LYS A 228 -2.82 -10.16 11.99
C LYS A 228 -3.18 -8.79 11.43
N TRP A 229 -4.47 -8.54 11.22
CA TRP A 229 -5.05 -7.24 10.98
C TRP A 229 -5.00 -6.31 12.23
N ASP A 230 -4.21 -6.62 13.28
CA ASP A 230 -3.79 -5.65 14.31
C ASP A 230 -2.78 -4.63 13.72
N PHE A 231 -3.08 -3.34 13.93
CA PHE A 231 -2.44 -2.11 13.45
C PHE A 231 -0.89 -2.04 13.46
N LYS A 232 -0.20 -3.02 14.06
CA LYS A 232 1.25 -3.04 14.26
C LYS A 232 2.02 -3.74 13.13
N ASN A 233 1.42 -4.68 12.39
CA ASN A 233 2.12 -5.53 11.42
C ASN A 233 1.53 -5.54 10.00
N HIS A 234 0.64 -4.61 9.67
CA HIS A 234 -0.01 -4.53 8.36
C HIS A 234 0.99 -4.51 7.22
N LYS A 235 0.81 -5.45 6.27
CA LYS A 235 1.19 -5.21 4.88
C LYS A 235 0.40 -4.00 4.38
N THR A 236 0.99 -3.28 3.44
CA THR A 236 0.39 -2.10 2.81
C THR A 236 0.88 -2.04 1.36
N PRO A 237 0.19 -1.32 0.47
CA PRO A 237 0.61 -1.23 -0.91
C PRO A 237 2.03 -0.69 -1.00
N ALA A 238 2.87 -1.41 -1.73
CA ALA A 238 4.27 -1.09 -1.96
C ALA A 238 4.40 -0.57 -3.40
N ALA A 239 4.64 0.73 -3.55
CA ALA A 239 5.04 1.30 -4.82
C ALA A 239 6.56 1.10 -5.02
N VAL A 240 6.91 0.43 -6.11
CA VAL A 240 8.29 0.08 -6.47
C VAL A 240 8.59 0.39 -7.93
N LYS A 241 9.81 0.83 -8.21
CA LYS A 241 10.29 0.89 -9.59
C LYS A 241 10.35 -0.50 -10.20
N VAL A 242 10.04 -0.63 -11.48
CA VAL A 242 10.19 -1.88 -12.23
C VAL A 242 11.61 -2.44 -12.10
N LYS A 243 12.63 -1.59 -12.18
CA LYS A 243 14.03 -1.99 -11.92
C LYS A 243 14.26 -2.58 -10.52
N THR A 244 13.55 -2.07 -9.50
CA THR A 244 13.58 -2.64 -8.14
C THR A 244 12.87 -3.99 -8.11
N MET A 245 11.68 -4.13 -8.71
CA MET A 245 10.99 -5.41 -8.84
C MET A 245 11.89 -6.47 -9.49
N ARG A 246 12.46 -6.15 -10.65
CA ARG A 246 13.40 -7.01 -11.40
C ARG A 246 14.63 -7.43 -10.58
N SER A 247 15.06 -6.60 -9.63
CA SER A 247 16.25 -6.84 -8.81
C SER A 247 16.00 -7.63 -7.51
N PHE A 248 14.77 -7.59 -6.95
CA PHE A 248 14.49 -8.05 -5.57
C PHE A 248 13.26 -8.95 -5.42
N GLY A 249 12.40 -9.06 -6.43
CA GLY A 249 11.12 -9.77 -6.37
C GLY A 249 10.05 -9.03 -5.55
N LEU A 250 8.79 -9.16 -5.95
CA LEU A 250 7.67 -8.46 -5.28
C LEU A 250 7.46 -8.91 -3.83
N ARG A 251 7.68 -10.19 -3.52
CA ARG A 251 7.49 -10.74 -2.16
C ARG A 251 8.38 -10.07 -1.11
N VAL A 252 9.65 -9.77 -1.43
CA VAL A 252 10.58 -9.10 -0.48
C VAL A 252 10.17 -7.66 -0.25
N LEU A 253 9.70 -6.99 -1.29
CA LEU A 253 9.37 -5.57 -1.26
C LEU A 253 8.08 -5.30 -0.47
N GLN A 254 7.14 -6.25 -0.42
CA GLN A 254 5.94 -6.20 0.43
C GLN A 254 6.21 -6.61 1.90
N ALA A 255 7.21 -7.45 2.17
CA ALA A 255 7.35 -8.14 3.44
C ALA A 255 8.17 -7.36 4.50
N ALA A 256 7.55 -7.08 5.65
CA ALA A 256 8.22 -6.42 6.78
C ALA A 256 9.38 -7.24 7.40
N ARG A 257 9.43 -8.54 7.13
CA ARG A 257 10.50 -9.49 7.51
C ARG A 257 11.00 -10.18 6.23
N PRO A 258 12.27 -10.62 6.15
CA PRO A 258 12.71 -11.42 5.01
C PRO A 258 11.81 -12.67 4.90
N PRO A 259 11.24 -12.97 3.72
CA PRO A 259 10.48 -14.20 3.51
C PRO A 259 11.44 -15.40 3.57
N ALA A 260 10.87 -16.62 3.51
CA ALA A 260 11.67 -17.76 3.08
C ALA A 260 12.33 -17.45 1.73
N CYS A 261 13.63 -17.74 1.58
CA CYS A 261 14.30 -17.62 0.29
C CYS A 261 13.78 -18.72 -0.62
N VAL A 262 12.94 -18.33 -1.56
CA VAL A 262 12.20 -19.22 -2.46
C VAL A 262 12.50 -18.76 -3.87
N ARG A 263 13.17 -19.63 -4.63
CA ARG A 263 13.77 -19.27 -5.92
C ARG A 263 12.82 -19.53 -7.08
N ILE A 264 11.58 -19.06 -6.95
CA ILE A 264 10.47 -19.34 -7.89
C ILE A 264 9.83 -18.02 -8.33
N GLY A 265 9.45 -17.96 -9.62
CA GLY A 265 9.11 -16.73 -10.37
C GLY A 265 10.34 -16.10 -11.04
N THR A 266 10.15 -15.24 -12.06
CA THR A 266 11.27 -14.66 -12.84
C THR A 266 12.20 -13.80 -11.98
N TYR A 267 11.70 -13.19 -10.90
CA TYR A 267 12.48 -12.37 -9.96
C TYR A 267 12.42 -12.96 -8.55
N ASN A 268 13.59 -13.39 -8.06
CA ASN A 268 13.71 -14.17 -6.84
C ASN A 268 13.59 -13.32 -5.56
N SER A 269 13.08 -13.92 -4.48
CA SER A 269 12.97 -13.29 -3.16
C SER A 269 14.21 -13.47 -2.27
N CYS A 270 15.30 -14.04 -2.80
CA CYS A 270 16.47 -14.49 -2.02
C CYS A 270 17.48 -13.36 -1.74
N THR A 271 16.99 -12.18 -1.35
CA THR A 271 17.82 -11.00 -1.12
C THR A 271 17.93 -10.61 0.36
N ARG A 272 19.00 -9.89 0.72
CA ARG A 272 19.24 -9.47 2.10
C ARG A 272 18.17 -8.46 2.54
N TRP A 273 17.59 -8.68 3.72
CA TRP A 273 16.51 -7.85 4.28
C TRP A 273 16.75 -6.34 4.12
N LEU A 274 15.77 -5.65 3.52
CA LEU A 274 15.85 -4.26 3.06
C LEU A 274 15.71 -3.21 4.19
N ARG A 275 16.34 -3.47 5.35
CA ARG A 275 16.25 -2.60 6.54
C ARG A 275 16.56 -1.15 6.21
N ASN A 276 15.66 -0.24 6.61
CA ASN A 276 15.75 1.21 6.40
C ASN A 276 15.71 1.69 4.93
N ARG A 277 15.57 0.79 3.95
CA ARG A 277 15.39 1.13 2.51
C ARG A 277 13.94 1.51 2.16
N THR A 278 13.06 1.65 3.16
CA THR A 278 11.65 2.02 2.99
C THR A 278 11.41 3.51 3.25
N MET A 279 10.62 4.13 2.38
CA MET A 279 9.90 5.39 2.61
C MET A 279 8.46 5.04 3.00
N TYR A 280 7.86 5.78 3.92
CA TYR A 280 6.44 5.65 4.27
C TYR A 280 5.70 6.95 3.92
N LEU A 281 4.63 6.83 3.15
CA LEU A 281 3.65 7.89 2.94
C LEU A 281 2.44 7.60 3.83
N PRO A 282 2.14 8.41 4.86
CA PRO A 282 1.01 8.17 5.74
C PRO A 282 -0.31 8.47 5.02
N CYS A 283 -1.38 7.78 5.40
CA CYS A 283 -2.73 8.06 4.90
C CYS A 283 -2.87 7.91 3.37
N ALA A 284 -2.11 7.00 2.78
CA ALA A 284 -1.90 6.88 1.33
C ALA A 284 -2.59 5.65 0.71
N ALA A 285 -3.40 4.93 1.49
CA ALA A 285 -4.16 3.77 1.06
C ALA A 285 -5.38 3.53 1.96
N TRP A 286 -6.22 2.60 1.56
CA TRP A 286 -7.35 2.03 2.30
C TRP A 286 -7.08 0.55 2.58
N HIS A 287 -7.76 0.00 3.58
CA HIS A 287 -7.71 -1.43 3.88
C HIS A 287 -9.12 -1.93 4.24
N LEU A 288 -9.63 -2.93 3.51
CA LEU A 288 -11.07 -3.20 3.41
C LEU A 288 -11.36 -4.68 3.71
N THR A 289 -11.80 -5.03 4.92
CA THR A 289 -11.69 -6.43 5.37
C THR A 289 -12.68 -7.42 4.75
N SER A 290 -13.73 -6.95 4.07
CA SER A 290 -14.55 -7.76 3.15
C SER A 290 -15.54 -6.90 2.36
N PHE A 291 -15.61 -7.11 1.05
CA PHE A 291 -16.83 -6.99 0.26
C PHE A 291 -17.08 -8.38 -0.37
N GLY A 292 -18.30 -8.91 -0.25
CA GLY A 292 -18.64 -10.31 -0.57
C GLY A 292 -19.33 -11.09 0.58
N GLY A 293 -19.57 -10.45 1.72
CA GLY A 293 -20.31 -11.02 2.83
C GLY A 293 -19.61 -12.19 3.56
N VAL A 294 -20.39 -12.93 4.35
CA VAL A 294 -19.85 -13.92 5.30
C VAL A 294 -19.18 -15.12 4.64
N GLU A 295 -19.70 -15.58 3.48
CA GLU A 295 -19.13 -16.72 2.77
C GLU A 295 -17.82 -16.39 2.06
N VAL A 296 -17.65 -15.16 1.55
CA VAL A 296 -16.34 -14.71 1.01
C VAL A 296 -15.33 -14.52 2.13
N LEU A 297 -15.69 -13.95 3.29
CA LEU A 297 -14.77 -13.92 4.44
C LEU A 297 -14.39 -15.34 4.89
N LYS A 298 -15.36 -16.25 5.01
CA LYS A 298 -15.12 -17.66 5.29
C LYS A 298 -14.09 -18.25 4.33
N ASN A 299 -14.30 -18.13 3.02
CA ASN A 299 -13.33 -18.59 2.00
C ASN A 299 -11.93 -17.98 2.24
N LYS A 300 -11.83 -16.67 2.50
CA LYS A 300 -10.57 -15.98 2.81
C LYS A 300 -9.91 -16.52 4.10
N LEU A 301 -10.68 -16.79 5.16
CA LEU A 301 -10.21 -17.40 6.41
C LEU A 301 -9.78 -18.86 6.26
N ARG A 302 -10.39 -19.62 5.33
CA ARG A 302 -9.98 -20.99 5.00
C ARG A 302 -8.66 -21.02 4.25
N ASP A 303 -8.49 -20.12 3.28
CA ASP A 303 -7.42 -20.20 2.28
C ASP A 303 -6.17 -19.37 2.64
N ASN A 304 -6.35 -18.17 3.23
CA ASN A 304 -5.27 -17.20 3.47
C ASN A 304 -4.79 -17.14 4.94
N VAL A 305 -4.59 -18.31 5.57
CA VAL A 305 -4.05 -18.38 6.94
C VAL A 305 -2.51 -18.19 6.93
N ASP A 306 -2.12 -16.93 6.74
CA ASP A 306 -0.75 -16.37 6.63
C ASP A 306 0.14 -16.55 7.89
N TYR A 307 -0.26 -17.38 8.86
CA TYR A 307 0.55 -17.69 10.04
C TYR A 307 0.08 -18.93 10.80
N ASN A 308 0.79 -19.27 11.88
CA ASN A 308 0.52 -20.38 12.82
C ASN A 308 -0.78 -20.24 13.63
N GLY A 309 -1.73 -19.40 13.22
CA GLY A 309 -3.09 -19.51 13.72
C GLY A 309 -3.66 -20.87 13.27
N HIS A 310 -4.12 -21.69 14.20
CA HIS A 310 -4.91 -22.85 13.81
C HIS A 310 -6.21 -22.35 13.17
N PHE A 311 -6.56 -22.92 12.02
CA PHE A 311 -7.88 -22.71 11.45
C PHE A 311 -8.90 -23.35 12.39
N ASP A 312 -9.56 -22.54 13.21
CA ASP A 312 -10.66 -23.03 14.04
C ASP A 312 -11.93 -23.09 13.19
N ARG A 313 -12.29 -24.31 12.81
CA ARG A 313 -13.51 -24.62 12.08
C ARG A 313 -14.77 -24.11 12.81
N THR A 314 -14.76 -24.12 14.14
CA THR A 314 -15.87 -23.66 14.99
C THR A 314 -16.08 -22.15 14.85
N VAL A 315 -14.99 -21.37 14.83
CA VAL A 315 -15.03 -19.91 14.61
C VAL A 315 -15.46 -19.58 13.18
N TYR A 316 -15.00 -20.36 12.19
CA TYR A 316 -15.44 -20.25 10.80
C TYR A 316 -16.93 -20.56 10.63
N GLU A 317 -17.43 -21.67 11.19
CA GLU A 317 -18.82 -22.13 11.01
C GLU A 317 -19.82 -21.23 11.76
N ASN A 318 -19.44 -20.73 12.94
CA ASN A 318 -20.24 -19.78 13.72
C ASN A 318 -20.11 -18.32 13.26
N CYS A 319 -19.34 -18.03 12.20
CA CYS A 319 -19.22 -16.68 11.67
C CYS A 319 -20.55 -16.19 11.10
N THR A 320 -21.05 -15.06 11.61
CA THR A 320 -22.41 -14.56 11.39
C THR A 320 -22.41 -13.03 11.38
N VAL A 321 -23.29 -12.40 10.59
CA VAL A 321 -23.28 -10.94 10.43
C VAL A 321 -23.50 -10.22 11.77
N GLY A 322 -22.51 -9.44 12.20
CA GLY A 322 -22.60 -8.57 13.37
C GLY A 322 -23.52 -7.37 13.10
N HIS A 323 -23.93 -6.68 14.16
CA HIS A 323 -24.81 -5.51 14.01
C HIS A 323 -24.05 -4.41 13.25
N PRO A 324 -24.55 -3.88 12.11
CA PRO A 324 -23.75 -3.15 11.10
C PRO A 324 -23.15 -1.80 11.56
N TRP A 325 -23.38 -1.39 12.80
CA TRP A 325 -22.96 -0.10 13.37
C TRP A 325 -22.14 -0.24 14.67
N ARG A 326 -21.64 -1.44 15.01
CA ARG A 326 -20.89 -1.67 16.27
C ARG A 326 -19.67 -2.57 16.14
N SER A 327 -18.62 -2.07 15.48
CA SER A 327 -17.26 -2.06 16.04
C SER A 327 -16.21 -1.44 15.07
N LEU A 328 -16.33 -0.13 14.80
CA LEU A 328 -15.10 0.66 14.61
C LEU A 328 -14.38 0.61 15.95
N ALA A 329 -13.44 -0.34 16.10
CA ALA A 329 -12.89 -0.73 17.39
C ALA A 329 -12.28 0.47 18.14
N ASP A 330 -12.98 0.90 19.20
CA ASP A 330 -12.69 2.01 20.11
C ASP A 330 -12.35 3.36 19.45
N GLU A 331 -13.39 4.09 19.03
CA GLU A 331 -13.44 5.51 18.64
C GLU A 331 -12.35 6.06 17.67
N PRO A 332 -12.82 6.73 16.61
CA PRO A 332 -13.02 8.18 16.77
C PRO A 332 -14.49 8.58 16.68
N ASN A 333 -14.95 9.37 17.65
CA ASN A 333 -16.24 10.05 17.61
C ASN A 333 -16.19 11.27 16.65
N VAL A 334 -16.05 10.99 15.35
CA VAL A 334 -16.06 11.90 14.17
C VAL A 334 -14.84 12.87 14.07
N SER A 335 -14.04 12.82 13.00
CA SER A 335 -14.12 13.67 11.78
C SER A 335 -12.81 13.44 10.94
N TYR A 336 -12.69 13.74 9.64
CA TYR A 336 -12.95 15.02 8.97
C TYR A 336 -13.10 14.88 7.43
N PRO A 337 -13.99 15.65 6.77
CA PRO A 337 -15.26 16.15 7.26
C PRO A 337 -16.35 15.10 6.97
N GLU A 338 -16.51 14.14 7.89
CA GLU A 338 -17.62 13.19 7.89
C GLU A 338 -17.68 12.19 6.71
N ILE A 339 -16.49 11.66 6.33
CA ILE A 339 -16.25 10.43 5.54
C ILE A 339 -16.45 10.57 4.00
N PRO A 340 -15.52 11.21 3.28
CA PRO A 340 -14.63 10.43 2.40
C PRO A 340 -13.26 11.10 2.08
N HIS A 341 -12.39 10.41 1.33
CA HIS A 341 -11.50 10.98 0.28
C HIS A 341 -11.08 9.85 -0.70
N SER A 342 -12.12 9.18 -1.21
CA SER A 342 -12.17 8.28 -2.36
C SER A 342 -12.28 6.76 -2.13
N VAL A 343 -13.54 6.27 -2.20
CA VAL A 343 -14.00 5.52 -3.38
C VAL A 343 -14.97 6.44 -4.12
N HIS A 344 -14.37 7.34 -4.89
CA HIS A 344 -14.85 8.61 -5.41
C HIS A 344 -15.94 9.36 -4.60
N ASP A 345 -15.52 9.82 -3.42
CA ASP A 345 -15.81 11.13 -2.80
C ASP A 345 -17.23 11.58 -2.45
N ASP A 346 -18.28 10.86 -2.84
CA ASP A 346 -19.53 10.83 -2.05
C ASP A 346 -20.20 9.46 -2.15
N PRO A 347 -19.66 8.45 -1.44
CA PRO A 347 -20.25 7.13 -1.37
C PRO A 347 -21.46 7.07 -0.42
N GLU A 348 -22.53 7.80 -0.72
CA GLU A 348 -23.87 7.58 -0.17
C GLU A 348 -24.30 6.09 -0.07
N ARG A 349 -24.18 5.18 -1.05
CA ARG A 349 -23.28 4.92 -2.21
C ARG A 349 -21.95 4.19 -1.90
N PHE A 350 -21.76 3.76 -0.65
CA PHE A 350 -21.40 2.38 -0.26
C PHE A 350 -22.67 1.64 0.27
N ALA A 351 -23.86 2.04 -0.21
CA ALA A 351 -25.17 1.73 0.39
C ALA A 351 -25.59 0.25 0.21
N SER A 352 -24.97 -0.65 0.97
CA SER A 352 -24.67 -2.06 0.59
C SER A 352 -23.65 -2.15 -0.55
N PHE A 353 -23.04 -3.33 -0.78
CA PHE A 353 -21.85 -3.49 -1.64
C PHE A 353 -21.99 -4.36 -2.92
N TYR A 354 -23.12 -4.49 -3.64
CA TYR A 354 -24.22 -3.55 -3.81
C TYR A 354 -25.52 -4.31 -4.16
N LYS A 355 -26.32 -4.70 -3.15
CA LYS A 355 -27.68 -5.25 -3.28
C LYS A 355 -27.93 -6.49 -4.18
N SER A 356 -26.93 -7.15 -4.76
CA SER A 356 -27.09 -8.38 -5.56
C SER A 356 -26.59 -9.64 -4.83
N SER A 357 -27.30 -10.00 -3.76
CA SER A 357 -27.80 -11.37 -3.59
C SER A 357 -29.32 -11.28 -3.71
N ALA A 358 -29.78 -10.91 -4.91
CA ALA A 358 -31.19 -10.83 -5.30
C ALA A 358 -31.51 -12.02 -6.22
#